data_AF-A0A1B6KAX9-F1
#
_entry.id   AF-A0A1B6KAX9-F1
#
_cell.length_a   1.000
_cell.length_b   1.000
_cell.length_c   1.000
_cell.angle_alpha   90.00
_cell.angle_beta   90.00
_cell.angle_gamma   90.00
#
_symmetry.space_group_name_H-M   'P 1'
#
loop_
_entity.id
_entity.type
_entity.pdbx_description
1 polymer ?
#
loop_
_entity_poly.entity_id
_entity_poly.type
_entity_poly.pdbx_seq_one_letter_code
_entity_poly.pdbx_strand_id
1 'polypeptide(L)'
;MTAEEIEKFENTMVALDLMNYPFYHHPKFFVNSFNHSTHPLPNLDIYNVMLKVRPHLSDTIENCKWRGRPIRCNLLFRTQVTEEGFCFSFNSKTAERTLDYSPTVPPMEAPDGSLHCLRNNAAGRGSGLSFELKSIEFEAL
;
A
#
# COMPACT_ATOMS: atom_id res chain seq x y z
N MET A 1 -26.37 19.70 13.63
CA MET A 1 -25.44 19.15 14.64
C MET A 1 -25.27 20.17 15.74
N THR A 2 -25.32 19.74 16.99
CA THR A 2 -25.05 20.55 18.17
C THR A 2 -23.54 20.77 18.34
N ALA A 3 -23.14 21.74 19.18
CA ALA A 3 -21.72 21.96 19.49
C ALA A 3 -21.07 20.71 20.12
N GLU A 4 -21.80 20.00 20.97
CA GLU A 4 -21.35 18.74 21.57
C GLU A 4 -21.15 17.63 20.53
N GLU A 5 -22.03 17.55 19.52
CA GLU A 5 -21.89 16.59 18.42
C GLU A 5 -20.68 16.91 17.53
N ILE A 6 -20.37 18.19 17.33
CA ILE A 6 -19.18 18.64 16.58
C ILE A 6 -17.91 18.25 17.34
N GLU A 7 -17.84 18.53 18.64
CA GLU A 7 -16.68 18.19 19.47
C GLU A 7 -16.41 16.68 19.47
N LYS A 8 -17.46 15.85 19.62
CA LYS A 8 -17.35 14.39 19.53
C LYS A 8 -16.84 13.93 18.16
N PHE A 9 -17.28 14.58 17.09
CA PHE A 9 -16.82 14.29 15.74
C PHE A 9 -15.34 14.65 15.58
N GLU A 10 -14.90 15.84 16.03
CA GLU A 10 -13.50 16.27 15.99
C GLU A 10 -12.59 15.32 16.78
N ASN A 11 -12.98 14.92 17.99
CA ASN A 11 -12.24 13.93 18.78
C ASN A 11 -12.12 12.58 18.06
N THR A 12 -13.13 12.19 17.30
CA THR A 12 -13.08 10.97 16.47
C THR A 12 -12.07 11.12 15.34
N MET A 13 -12.05 12.27 14.67
CA MET A 13 -11.10 12.55 13.59
C MET A 13 -9.66 12.58 14.11
N VAL A 14 -9.40 13.19 15.27
CA VAL A 14 -8.09 13.17 15.92
C VAL A 14 -7.67 11.75 16.28
N ALA A 15 -8.57 10.95 16.85
CA ALA A 15 -8.27 9.56 17.16
C ALA A 15 -7.95 8.76 15.87
N LEU A 16 -8.68 8.97 14.79
CA LEU A 16 -8.39 8.30 13.51
C LEU A 16 -7.07 8.75 12.88
N ASP A 17 -6.69 10.02 13.03
CA ASP A 17 -5.42 10.58 12.53
C ASP A 17 -4.20 9.98 13.25
N LEU A 18 -4.35 9.62 14.53
CA LEU A 18 -3.31 8.97 15.33
C LEU A 18 -3.25 7.44 15.14
N MET A 19 -4.17 6.87 14.35
CA MET A 19 -4.25 5.43 14.16
C MET A 19 -3.21 4.94 13.15
N ASN A 20 -2.36 4.01 13.58
CA ASN A 20 -1.34 3.38 12.73
C ASN A 20 -1.64 1.91 12.45
N TYR A 21 -1.00 1.35 11.43
CA TYR A 21 -0.97 -0.10 11.21
C TYR A 21 -0.45 -0.80 12.48
N PRO A 22 -1.06 -1.91 12.97
CA PRO A 22 -2.07 -2.76 12.33
C PRO A 22 -3.53 -2.48 12.77
N PHE A 23 -3.83 -1.34 13.40
CA PHE A 23 -5.15 -1.10 14.00
C PHE A 23 -6.29 -0.82 13.01
N TYR A 24 -6.01 -0.78 11.69
CA TYR A 24 -6.97 -0.48 10.64
C TYR A 24 -8.17 -1.45 10.57
N HIS A 25 -8.02 -2.69 11.05
CA HIS A 25 -9.11 -3.66 11.14
C HIS A 25 -9.99 -3.50 12.40
N HIS A 26 -9.55 -2.70 13.37
CA HIS A 26 -10.22 -2.53 14.66
C HIS A 26 -10.40 -1.04 15.04
N PRO A 27 -10.93 -0.19 14.14
CA PRO A 27 -10.98 1.26 14.37
C PRO A 27 -11.86 1.64 15.55
N LYS A 28 -12.94 0.88 15.82
CA LYS A 28 -13.79 1.08 17.00
C LYS A 28 -13.03 0.89 18.31
N PHE A 29 -12.21 -0.16 18.38
CA PHE A 29 -11.42 -0.44 19.58
C PHE A 29 -10.43 0.70 19.83
N PHE A 30 -9.76 1.16 18.78
CA PHE A 30 -8.81 2.27 18.87
C PHE A 30 -9.50 3.57 19.30
N VAL A 31 -10.58 3.98 18.62
CA VAL A 31 -11.31 5.22 18.93
C VAL A 31 -11.94 5.19 20.33
N ASN A 32 -12.45 4.04 20.79
CA ASN A 32 -12.99 3.90 22.15
C ASN A 32 -11.91 3.92 23.24
N SER A 33 -10.64 3.71 22.89
CA SER A 33 -9.52 3.82 23.84
C SER A 33 -9.09 5.28 24.06
N PHE A 34 -9.59 6.21 23.26
CA PHE A 34 -9.27 7.63 23.35
C PHE A 34 -9.93 8.24 24.59
N ASN A 35 -9.19 9.06 25.36
CA ASN A 35 -9.63 9.61 26.65
C ASN A 35 -10.64 10.78 26.54
N HIS A 36 -11.37 10.85 25.43
CA HIS A 36 -12.35 11.88 25.13
C HIS A 36 -13.63 11.25 24.60
N SER A 37 -14.76 11.95 24.77
CA SER A 37 -16.02 11.53 24.16
C SER A 37 -15.91 11.56 22.64
N THR A 38 -16.18 10.43 22.00
CA THR A 38 -16.12 10.26 20.54
C THR A 38 -17.51 10.10 19.94
N HIS A 39 -17.62 10.38 18.66
CA HIS A 39 -18.82 10.11 17.88
C HIS A 39 -18.86 8.62 17.54
N PRO A 40 -20.01 7.94 17.64
CA PRO A 40 -20.11 6.53 17.27
C PRO A 40 -19.64 6.30 15.83
N LEU A 41 -18.67 5.39 15.67
CA LEU A 41 -18.27 4.92 14.35
C LEU A 41 -19.22 3.81 13.89
N PRO A 42 -19.61 3.78 12.60
CA PRO A 42 -20.26 2.61 12.02
C PRO A 42 -19.34 1.38 12.13
N ASN A 43 -19.89 0.17 11.98
CA ASN A 43 -19.07 -1.04 11.77
C ASN A 43 -18.35 -0.91 10.43
N LEU A 44 -17.26 -0.15 10.43
CA LEU A 44 -16.43 0.16 9.29
C LEU A 44 -15.09 -0.52 9.49
N ASP A 45 -14.65 -1.22 8.46
CA ASP A 45 -13.28 -1.71 8.36
C ASP A 45 -12.49 -0.68 7.55
N ILE A 46 -11.69 0.14 8.23
CA ILE A 46 -10.92 1.21 7.57
C ILE A 46 -9.95 0.61 6.56
N TYR A 47 -9.43 -0.59 6.83
CA TYR A 47 -8.63 -1.32 5.85
C TYR A 47 -9.39 -1.51 4.53
N ASN A 48 -10.64 -1.94 4.56
CA ASN A 48 -11.44 -2.15 3.34
C ASN A 48 -11.78 -0.84 2.62
N VAL A 49 -11.94 0.26 3.37
CA VAL A 49 -12.11 1.60 2.77
C VAL A 49 -10.84 2.00 2.04
N MET A 50 -9.69 1.96 2.73
CA MET A 50 -8.38 2.25 2.15
C MET A 50 -8.10 1.34 0.94
N LEU A 51 -8.49 0.06 1.02
CA LEU A 51 -8.34 -0.93 -0.03
C LEU A 51 -9.11 -0.56 -1.30
N LYS A 52 -10.27 0.07 -1.12
CA LYS A 52 -11.15 0.49 -2.21
C LYS A 52 -10.72 1.80 -2.86
N VAL A 53 -10.15 2.73 -2.08
CA VAL A 53 -9.75 4.06 -2.57
C VAL A 53 -8.27 4.15 -2.95
N ARG A 54 -7.48 3.11 -2.67
CA ARG A 54 -6.06 3.10 -3.04
C ARG A 54 -5.88 3.23 -4.56
N PRO A 55 -4.80 3.90 -5.01
CA PRO A 55 -4.43 3.86 -6.42
C PRO A 55 -4.06 2.42 -6.82
N HIS A 56 -4.44 1.98 -8.02
CA HIS A 56 -3.88 0.77 -8.59
C HIS A 56 -2.50 1.07 -9.19
N LEU A 57 -1.68 0.02 -9.30
CA LEU A 57 -0.36 0.15 -9.92
C LEU A 57 -0.46 0.67 -11.37
N SER A 58 -1.51 0.25 -12.08
CA SER A 58 -1.81 0.71 -13.44
C SER A 58 -2.15 2.20 -13.52
N ASP A 59 -2.57 2.81 -12.43
CA ASP A 59 -2.97 4.22 -12.39
C ASP A 59 -1.74 5.11 -12.19
N THR A 60 -0.67 4.55 -11.64
CA THR A 60 0.55 5.27 -11.24
C THR A 60 1.75 4.97 -12.15
N ILE A 61 1.87 3.74 -12.65
CA ILE A 61 3.01 3.28 -13.45
C ILE A 61 2.54 2.74 -14.80
N GLU A 62 3.13 3.25 -15.87
CA GLU A 62 2.79 2.88 -17.24
C GLU A 62 3.66 1.73 -17.76
N ASN A 63 4.98 1.94 -17.74
CA ASN A 63 5.94 0.99 -18.31
C ASN A 63 6.94 0.55 -17.26
N CYS A 64 7.36 -0.72 -17.30
CA CYS A 64 8.41 -1.25 -16.46
C CYS A 64 9.43 -2.07 -17.23
N LYS A 65 10.68 -1.97 -16.81
CA LYS A 65 11.82 -2.71 -17.31
C LYS A 65 12.65 -3.25 -16.15
N TRP A 66 13.11 -4.48 -16.29
CA TRP A 66 14.09 -5.09 -15.40
C TRP A 66 15.24 -5.65 -16.23
N ARG A 67 16.48 -5.20 -15.94
CA ARG A 67 17.67 -5.60 -16.70
C ARG A 67 17.51 -5.38 -18.22
N GLY A 68 17.01 -4.20 -18.58
CA GLY A 68 16.77 -3.78 -19.96
C GLY A 68 15.60 -4.48 -20.65
N ARG A 69 14.93 -5.45 -20.02
CA ARG A 69 13.80 -6.17 -20.61
C ARG A 69 12.46 -5.58 -20.15
N PRO A 70 11.52 -5.30 -21.06
CA PRO A 70 10.17 -4.90 -20.69
C PRO A 70 9.47 -6.03 -19.94
N ILE A 71 8.90 -5.73 -18.78
CA ILE A 71 8.14 -6.67 -17.94
C ILE A 71 6.88 -5.94 -17.47
N ARG A 72 5.75 -6.66 -17.38
CA ARG A 72 4.52 -6.07 -16.83
C ARG A 72 4.75 -5.60 -15.39
N CYS A 73 4.39 -4.36 -15.07
CA CYS A 73 4.66 -3.75 -13.77
C CYS A 73 4.06 -4.54 -12.60
N ASN A 74 2.88 -5.13 -12.79
CA ASN A 74 2.20 -5.96 -11.77
C ASN A 74 2.94 -7.27 -11.44
N LEU A 75 3.91 -7.66 -12.27
CA LEU A 75 4.84 -8.75 -11.98
C LEU A 75 6.11 -8.28 -11.27
N LEU A 76 6.39 -6.98 -11.19
CA LEU A 76 7.58 -6.47 -10.50
C LEU A 76 7.26 -5.91 -9.12
N PHE A 77 6.11 -5.25 -9.00
CA PHE A 77 5.69 -4.58 -7.78
C PHE A 77 4.60 -5.35 -7.05
N ARG A 78 4.68 -5.35 -5.71
CA ARG A 78 3.70 -5.94 -4.80
C ARG A 78 3.11 -4.87 -3.91
N THR A 79 1.79 -4.86 -3.77
CA THR A 79 1.09 -3.97 -2.84
C THR A 79 1.48 -4.30 -1.41
N GLN A 80 1.79 -3.30 -0.61
CA GLN A 80 2.14 -3.38 0.81
C GLN A 80 1.26 -2.44 1.61
N VAL A 81 0.97 -2.83 2.84
CA VAL A 81 0.26 -1.97 3.80
C VAL A 81 1.32 -1.34 4.71
N THR A 82 1.32 -0.02 4.78
CA THR A 82 2.21 0.78 5.65
C THR A 82 1.37 1.78 6.44
N GLU A 83 2.01 2.60 7.27
CA GLU A 83 1.36 3.69 8.01
C GLU A 83 0.83 4.78 7.07
N GLU A 84 1.42 4.91 5.89
CA GLU A 84 1.00 5.80 4.80
C GLU A 84 -0.05 5.17 3.88
N GLY A 85 -0.50 3.94 4.19
CA GLY A 85 -1.55 3.23 3.47
C GLY A 85 -1.02 2.17 2.51
N PHE A 86 -1.60 2.10 1.30
CA PHE A 86 -1.25 1.07 0.32
C PHE A 86 -0.12 1.52 -0.60
N CYS A 87 1.07 0.97 -0.39
CA CYS A 87 2.27 1.25 -1.19
C CYS A 87 2.61 0.10 -2.14
N PHE A 88 3.60 0.30 -3.00
CA PHE A 88 4.12 -0.74 -3.90
C PHE A 88 5.60 -0.99 -3.62
N SER A 89 5.96 -2.25 -3.38
CA SER A 89 7.34 -2.66 -3.14
C SER A 89 7.88 -3.50 -4.30
N PHE A 90 9.12 -3.24 -4.69
CA PHE A 90 9.85 -4.07 -5.63
C PHE A 90 10.87 -4.91 -4.86
N ASN A 91 10.91 -6.22 -5.13
CA ASN A 91 12.01 -7.09 -4.67
C ASN A 91 12.20 -7.13 -3.13
N SER A 92 11.11 -6.95 -2.38
CA SER A 92 11.12 -6.99 -0.92
C SER A 92 10.83 -8.39 -0.39
N LYS A 93 11.66 -8.88 0.54
CA LYS A 93 11.45 -10.16 1.24
C LYS A 93 10.25 -10.14 2.17
N THR A 94 9.91 -8.98 2.70
CA THR A 94 8.82 -8.80 3.67
C THR A 94 7.51 -8.44 3.00
N ALA A 95 7.47 -8.44 1.66
CA ALA A 95 6.29 -8.10 0.93
C ALA A 95 5.13 -9.07 1.23
N GLU A 96 3.95 -8.56 1.61
CA GLU A 96 2.72 -9.34 1.65
C GLU A 96 2.51 -10.08 0.32
N ARG A 97 2.29 -11.39 0.39
CA ARG A 97 2.17 -12.27 -0.79
C ARG A 97 0.71 -12.66 -0.95
N THR A 98 0.05 -12.14 -1.98
CA THR A 98 -1.18 -12.75 -2.49
C THR A 98 -0.83 -14.01 -3.29
N LEU A 99 -1.80 -14.92 -3.48
CA LEU A 99 -1.64 -16.25 -4.08
C LEU A 99 -1.08 -16.27 -5.54
N ASP A 100 -0.85 -15.12 -6.16
CA ASP A 100 -0.24 -14.99 -7.50
C ASP A 100 1.29 -15.08 -7.43
N TYR A 101 1.78 -16.20 -6.90
CA TYR A 101 3.19 -16.57 -6.92
C TYR A 101 3.62 -16.85 -8.35
N SER A 102 4.68 -16.18 -8.80
CA SER A 102 5.30 -16.47 -10.09
C SER A 102 6.81 -16.54 -9.92
N PRO A 103 7.48 -17.55 -10.53
CA PRO A 103 8.93 -17.71 -10.46
C PRO A 103 9.71 -16.59 -11.15
N THR A 104 9.02 -15.72 -11.91
CA THR A 104 9.61 -14.55 -12.56
C THR A 104 9.43 -13.26 -11.77
N VAL A 105 8.67 -13.29 -10.67
CA VAL A 105 8.33 -12.12 -9.87
C VAL A 105 9.28 -11.99 -8.68
N PRO A 106 9.96 -10.86 -8.50
CA PRO A 106 10.83 -10.65 -7.35
C PRO A 106 10.06 -10.45 -6.02
N PRO A 107 10.60 -10.90 -4.89
CA PRO A 107 11.76 -11.80 -4.77
C PRO A 107 11.40 -13.24 -5.17
N MET A 108 12.36 -13.93 -5.79
CA MET A 108 12.19 -15.34 -6.14
C MET A 108 12.08 -16.19 -4.88
N GLU A 109 11.18 -17.17 -4.93
CA GLU A 109 11.06 -18.21 -3.92
C GLU A 109 11.84 -19.43 -4.38
N ALA A 110 12.80 -19.86 -3.56
CA ALA A 110 13.53 -21.10 -3.79
C ALA A 110 12.65 -22.32 -3.44
N PRO A 111 13.02 -23.53 -3.89
CA PRO A 111 12.26 -24.76 -3.59
C PRO A 111 12.07 -25.05 -2.10
N ASP A 112 12.91 -24.48 -1.24
CA ASP A 112 12.84 -24.57 0.22
C ASP A 112 11.92 -23.50 0.85
N GLY A 113 11.24 -22.69 0.04
CA GLY A 113 10.39 -21.57 0.47
C GLY A 113 11.15 -20.30 0.85
N SER A 114 12.49 -20.29 0.75
CA SER A 114 13.28 -19.12 1.11
C SER A 114 13.20 -18.03 0.02
N LEU A 115 13.17 -16.76 0.47
CA LEU A 115 13.01 -15.61 -0.41
C LEU A 115 14.35 -14.95 -0.72
N HIS A 116 14.65 -14.87 -2.01
CA HIS A 116 15.87 -14.28 -2.53
C HIS A 116 15.56 -13.04 -3.38
N CYS A 117 16.05 -11.90 -2.93
CA CYS A 117 16.03 -10.69 -3.74
C CYS A 117 16.83 -10.90 -5.02
N LEU A 118 16.25 -10.51 -6.16
CA LEU A 118 16.96 -10.44 -7.42
C LEU A 118 18.06 -9.40 -7.34
N ARG A 119 19.32 -9.83 -7.47
CA ARG A 119 20.47 -8.92 -7.57
C ARG A 119 20.63 -8.45 -9.00
N ASN A 120 21.00 -7.20 -9.25
CA ASN A 120 21.47 -6.84 -10.58
C ASN A 120 22.87 -7.45 -10.81
N ASN A 121 23.11 -8.08 -11.95
CA ASN A 121 24.41 -8.69 -12.30
C ASN A 121 25.21 -7.85 -13.31
N ALA A 122 24.68 -6.68 -13.71
CA ALA A 122 25.34 -5.74 -14.60
C ALA A 122 25.42 -4.35 -13.96
N ALA A 123 26.42 -3.57 -14.34
CA ALA A 123 26.56 -2.16 -13.97
C ALA A 123 26.16 -1.26 -15.14
N GLY A 124 25.69 -0.05 -14.85
CA GLY A 124 25.35 0.97 -15.87
C GLY A 124 23.86 1.25 -16.01
N ARG A 125 23.53 2.33 -16.74
CA ARG A 125 22.15 2.79 -16.95
C ARG A 125 21.31 1.73 -17.65
N GLY A 126 20.10 1.49 -17.16
CA GLY A 126 19.15 0.52 -17.75
C GLY A 126 19.39 -0.95 -17.36
N SER A 127 20.44 -1.26 -16.59
CA SER A 127 20.69 -2.62 -16.10
C SER A 127 19.83 -3.00 -14.88
N GLY A 128 19.28 -2.03 -14.16
CA GLY A 128 18.45 -2.24 -12.98
C GLY A 128 16.94 -2.23 -13.26
N LEU A 129 16.18 -1.80 -12.25
CA LEU A 129 14.77 -1.45 -12.38
C LEU A 129 14.66 -0.09 -13.06
N SER A 130 13.77 0.01 -14.04
CA SER A 130 13.36 1.28 -14.65
C SER A 130 11.86 1.22 -14.84
N PHE A 131 11.17 2.30 -14.51
CA PHE A 131 9.75 2.43 -14.75
C PHE A 131 9.38 3.88 -15.07
N GLU A 132 8.23 4.06 -15.69
CA GLU A 132 7.70 5.34 -16.12
C GLU A 132 6.42 5.61 -15.32
N LEU A 133 6.40 6.74 -14.62
CA LEU A 133 5.20 7.21 -13.91
C LEU A 133 4.23 7.82 -14.91
N LYS A 134 2.93 7.61 -14.68
CA LYS A 134 1.89 8.32 -15.42
C LYS A 134 1.88 9.79 -15.01
N SER A 135 1.76 10.69 -15.99
CA SER A 135 1.56 12.12 -15.71
C SER A 135 0.16 12.35 -15.13
N ILE A 136 0.07 13.18 -14.10
CA ILE A 136 -1.18 13.58 -13.44
C ILE A 136 -1.91 14.68 -14.25
N GLU A 137 -1.26 15.24 -15.27
CA GLU A 137 -1.78 16.38 -16.06
C GLU A 137 -3.07 16.07 -16.84
N PHE A 138 -3.49 14.80 -16.93
CA PHE A 138 -4.71 14.37 -17.61
C PHE A 138 -5.90 14.07 -16.68
N GLU A 139 -5.76 14.19 -15.36
CA GLU A 139 -6.87 14.00 -14.41
C GLU A 139 -7.66 15.29 -14.11
N ALA A 140 -7.25 16.43 -14.68
CA ALA A 140 -7.86 17.74 -14.47
C ALA A 140 -8.86 18.18 -15.57
N LEU A 141 -9.33 17.26 -16.41
CA LEU A 141 -10.31 17.52 -17.49
C LEU A 141 -11.58 16.70 -17.32
#